data_AF-A0A645DK05-F1
#
_entry.id   AF-A0A645DK05-F1
#
_cell.length_a   1.000
_cell.length_b   1.000
_cell.length_c   1.000
_cell.angle_alpha   90.00
_cell.angle_beta   90.00
_cell.angle_gamma   90.00
#
_symmetry.space_group_name_H-M   'P 1'
#
loop_
_entity.id
_entity.type
_entity.pdbx_description
1 polymer ?
#
loop_
_entity_poly.entity_id
_entity_poly.type
_entity_poly.pdbx_seq_one_letter_code
_entity_poly.pdbx_strand_id
1 'polypeptide(L)'
;MLSDLRESGSIEQDADIVLMLHRPDYYADGAEDAVDEDSDRRADQTDLIVAKNRHGPTDDIQLIFNKDYTLFTSMEKIRNDM
;
A
#
# COMPACT_ATOMS: atom_id res chain seq x y z
N MET A 1 -0.91 -12.24 7.18
CA MET A 1 -0.40 -11.49 6.03
C MET A 1 0.43 -12.38 5.11
N LEU A 2 1.58 -12.94 5.50
CA LEU A 2 2.30 -13.93 4.66
C LEU A 2 1.54 -15.25 4.40
N SER A 3 0.52 -15.53 5.21
CA SER A 3 -0.38 -16.68 5.07
C SER A 3 -0.95 -16.86 3.67
N ASP A 4 -1.19 -15.75 2.97
CA ASP A 4 -1.86 -15.76 1.67
C ASP A 4 -0.90 -16.19 0.56
N LEU A 5 0.41 -16.18 0.83
CA LEU A 5 1.44 -16.75 -0.03
C LEU A 5 1.79 -18.19 0.34
N ARG A 6 1.23 -18.78 1.41
CA ARG A 6 1.55 -20.16 1.77
C ARG A 6 1.13 -21.16 0.69
N GLU A 7 0.05 -20.87 -0.02
CA GLU A 7 -0.41 -21.67 -1.16
C GLU A 7 0.47 -21.51 -2.40
N SER A 8 1.31 -20.46 -2.45
CA SER A 8 2.28 -20.23 -3.53
C SER A 8 3.52 -21.14 -3.44
N GLY A 9 3.64 -21.91 -2.35
CA GLY A 9 4.70 -22.90 -2.16
C GLY A 9 6.09 -22.26 -1.99
N SER A 10 6.93 -22.37 -3.02
CA SER A 10 8.34 -21.96 -2.95
C SER A 10 8.54 -20.44 -3.01
N ILE A 11 7.57 -19.69 -3.56
CA ILE A 11 7.72 -18.24 -3.78
C ILE A 11 7.89 -17.48 -2.46
N GLU A 12 7.11 -17.83 -1.42
CA GLU A 12 7.26 -17.23 -0.10
C GLU A 12 8.66 -17.48 0.48
N GLN A 13 9.18 -18.69 0.30
CA GLN A 13 10.45 -19.11 0.90
C GLN A 13 11.63 -18.48 0.17
N ASP A 14 11.61 -18.50 -1.17
CA ASP A 14 12.74 -18.12 -2.01
C ASP A 14 12.89 -16.60 -2.19
N ALA A 15 11.82 -15.83 -2.03
CA ALA A 15 11.88 -14.37 -2.17
C ALA A 15 12.78 -13.72 -1.11
N ASP A 16 13.66 -12.80 -1.51
CA ASP A 16 14.44 -11.99 -0.57
C ASP A 16 13.61 -10.87 0.06
N ILE A 17 12.70 -10.29 -0.72
CA ILE A 17 11.80 -9.22 -0.32
C ILE A 17 10.38 -9.56 -0.77
N VAL A 18 9.40 -9.35 0.10
CA VAL A 18 7.97 -9.45 -0.22
C VAL A 18 7.32 -8.13 0.18
N LEU A 19 6.66 -7.49 -0.78
CA LEU A 19 5.88 -6.28 -0.58
C LEU A 19 4.41 -6.58 -0.82
N MET A 20 3.54 -6.03 0.02
CA MET A 20 2.10 -6.11 -0.15
C MET A 20 1.55 -4.69 -0.28
N LEU A 21 0.61 -4.52 -1.21
CA LEU A 21 -0.10 -3.25 -1.40
C LEU A 21 -1.50 -3.39 -0.80
N HIS A 22 -1.84 -2.48 0.11
CA HIS A 22 -3.17 -2.40 0.71
C HIS A 22 -3.75 -1.00 0.49
N ARG A 23 -4.91 -0.93 -0.16
CA ARG A 23 -5.63 0.31 -0.46
C ARG A 23 -6.92 0.35 0.39
N PRO A 24 -6.92 1.01 1.56
CA PRO A 24 -8.09 1.07 2.43
C PRO A 24 -9.36 1.54 1.69
N ASP A 25 -9.23 2.59 0.88
CA ASP A 25 -10.36 3.20 0.15
C ASP A 25 -10.97 2.23 -0.87
N TYR A 26 -10.16 1.40 -1.54
CA TYR A 26 -10.66 0.38 -2.48
C TYR A 26 -11.53 -0.68 -1.80
N TYR A 27 -11.28 -0.98 -0.52
CA TYR A 27 -12.05 -1.96 0.24
C TYR A 27 -13.19 -1.30 1.05
N ALA A 28 -13.18 0.02 1.23
CA ALA A 28 -14.22 0.78 1.91
C ALA A 28 -15.43 1.07 1.00
N ASP A 29 -15.23 1.15 -0.32
CA ASP A 29 -16.28 1.39 -1.34
C ASP A 29 -17.37 0.29 -1.47
N GLY A 30 -17.38 -0.71 -0.57
CA GLY A 30 -18.55 -1.56 -0.35
C GLY A 30 -19.64 -0.91 0.52
N ALA A 31 -19.41 0.29 1.05
CA ALA A 31 -20.39 1.09 1.78
C ALA A 31 -20.83 2.28 0.90
N GLU A 32 -21.96 2.11 0.21
CA GLU A 32 -22.50 2.97 -0.86
C GLU A 32 -22.87 4.43 -0.49
N ASP A 33 -22.49 4.97 0.68
CA ASP A 33 -23.19 6.13 1.27
C ASP A 33 -22.34 7.36 1.64
N ALA A 34 -21.20 7.63 0.99
CA ALA A 34 -20.50 8.91 1.21
C ALA A 34 -19.56 9.35 0.06
N VAL A 35 -20.06 9.38 -1.18
CA VAL A 35 -19.38 10.12 -2.26
C VAL A 35 -19.85 11.58 -2.27
N ASP A 36 -19.18 12.42 -1.48
CA ASP A 36 -19.12 13.85 -1.78
C ASP A 36 -18.44 14.00 -3.15
N GLU A 37 -19.02 14.77 -4.06
CA GLU A 37 -18.55 14.97 -5.46
C GLU A 37 -17.12 15.56 -5.57
N ASP A 38 -16.49 15.95 -4.45
CA ASP A 38 -15.08 16.35 -4.35
C ASP A 38 -14.12 15.17 -4.05
N SER A 39 -14.65 13.96 -3.81
CA SER A 39 -13.90 12.74 -3.49
C SER A 39 -13.18 12.13 -4.70
N ASP A 40 -13.75 12.28 -5.90
CA ASP A 40 -13.21 11.68 -7.14
C ASP A 40 -11.82 12.20 -7.54
N ARG A 41 -11.37 13.33 -6.98
CA ARG A 41 -10.05 13.92 -7.24
C ARG A 41 -9.04 13.68 -6.13
N ARG A 42 -9.42 12.96 -5.07
CA ARG A 42 -8.56 12.77 -3.90
C ARG A 42 -7.58 11.63 -4.15
N ALA A 43 -6.31 11.98 -4.07
CA ALA A 43 -5.22 11.05 -3.83
C ALA A 43 -5.58 10.07 -2.70
N ASP A 44 -5.69 8.77 -3.02
CA ASP A 44 -5.96 7.74 -2.01
C ASP A 44 -4.66 7.44 -1.24
N GLN A 45 -4.76 7.32 0.08
CA GLN A 45 -3.65 6.79 0.86
C GLN A 45 -3.56 5.27 0.64
N THR A 46 -2.35 4.77 0.38
CA THR A 46 -2.08 3.35 0.18
C THR A 46 -0.94 2.93 1.09
N ASP A 47 -1.07 1.76 1.71
CA ASP A 47 -0.01 1.15 2.52
C ASP A 47 0.81 0.20 1.63
N LEU A 48 2.12 0.45 1.55
CA LEU A 48 3.09 -0.50 1.04
C LEU A 48 3.75 -1.20 2.23
N ILE A 49 3.35 -2.44 2.46
CA ILE A 49 3.76 -3.25 3.60
C ILE A 49 4.97 -4.08 3.20
N VAL A 50 6.13 -3.85 3.82
CA VAL A 50 7.32 -4.69 3.62
C VAL A 50 7.17 -5.97 4.47
N ALA A 51 6.43 -6.94 3.96
CA ALA A 51 6.13 -8.19 4.69
C ALA A 51 7.35 -9.10 4.90
N LYS A 52 8.37 -9.01 4.04
CA LYS A 52 9.64 -9.74 4.17
C LYS A 52 10.78 -8.89 3.63
N ASN A 53 11.90 -8.87 4.35
CA ASN A 53 13.17 -8.32 3.88
C ASN A 53 14.34 -9.09 4.52
N ARG A 54 15.02 -9.96 3.76
CA ARG A 54 16.13 -10.77 4.29
C ARG A 54 17.39 -9.96 4.64
N HIS A 55 17.52 -8.76 4.08
CA HIS A 55 18.73 -7.93 4.19
C HIS A 55 18.50 -6.65 5.01
N GLY A 56 17.36 -6.50 5.68
CA GLY A 56 17.03 -5.27 6.39
C GLY A 56 15.71 -5.34 7.15
N PRO A 57 15.27 -4.20 7.71
CA PRO A 57 14.02 -4.14 8.45
C PRO A 57 12.80 -4.30 7.54
N THR A 58 11.71 -4.75 8.15
CA THR A 58 10.34 -4.65 7.64
C THR A 58 9.70 -3.40 8.22
N ASP A 59 9.02 -2.61 7.40
CA ASP A 59 8.29 -1.42 7.81
C ASP A 59 7.17 -1.13 6.80
N ASP A 60 6.21 -0.30 7.19
CA ASP A 60 5.10 0.10 6.34
C ASP A 60 5.33 1.52 5.80
N ILE A 61 5.15 1.68 4.50
CA ILE A 61 5.40 2.93 3.79
C ILE A 61 4.09 3.48 3.26
N GLN A 62 3.76 4.71 3.66
CA GLN A 62 2.60 5.41 3.10
C GLN A 62 2.91 5.95 1.70
N LEU A 63 2.08 5.56 0.74
CA LEU A 63 2.07 6.05 -0.63
C LEU A 63 0.77 6.79 -0.93
N ILE A 64 0.80 7.57 -2.00
CA ILE A 64 -0.39 8.15 -2.63
C ILE A 64 -0.67 7.42 -3.93
N PHE A 65 -1.90 6.97 -4.11
CA PHE A 65 -2.38 6.42 -5.37
C PHE A 65 -3.20 7.45 -6.15
N ASN A 66 -2.77 7.73 -7.38
CA ASN A 66 -3.51 8.50 -8.34
C ASN A 66 -4.28 7.55 -9.29
N LYS A 67 -5.61 7.54 -9.17
CA LYS A 67 -6.52 6.65 -9.93
C LYS A 67 -6.45 6.91 -11.44
N ASP A 68 -6.36 8.17 -11.87
CA ASP A 68 -6.37 8.56 -13.28
C ASP A 68 -5.20 7.96 -14.08
N TYR A 69 -4.07 7.76 -13.40
CA TYR A 69 -2.84 7.27 -14.03
C TYR A 69 -2.40 5.90 -13.53
N THR A 70 -3.14 5.28 -12.59
CA THR A 70 -2.72 4.06 -11.89
C THR A 70 -1.29 4.19 -11.35
N LEU A 71 -1.00 5.34 -10.74
CA LEU A 71 0.36 5.73 -10.35
C LEU A 71 0.47 5.87 -8.83
N PHE A 72 1.47 5.21 -8.25
CA PHE A 72 1.87 5.40 -6.86
C PHE A 72 2.99 6.44 -6.76
N THR A 73 2.86 7.36 -5.81
CA THR A 73 3.85 8.40 -5.53
C THR A 73 4.19 8.42 -4.05
N SER A 74 5.42 8.82 -3.73
CA SER A 74 5.86 8.97 -2.34
C SER A 74 5.21 10.18 -1.70
N MET A 75 4.84 10.06 -0.43
CA MET A 75 4.52 11.21 0.40
C MET A 75 5.78 12.03 0.67
N GLU A 76 5.79 13.31 0.27
CA GLU A 76 6.82 14.23 0.71
C GLU A 76 6.62 14.48 2.21
N LYS A 77 7.44 13.83 3.04
CA LYS A 77 7.52 14.17 4.45
C LYS A 77 8.38 15.44 4.54
N ILE A 78 7.77 16.57 4.89
CA ILE A 78 8.52 17.77 5.27
C ILE A 78 9.41 17.35 6.45
N ARG A 79 10.71 17.17 6.19
CA ARG A 79 11.70 16.96 7.24
C ARG A 79 11.87 18.26 7.97
N ASN A 80 11.16 18.41 9.08
CA ASN A 80 11.39 19.49 10.01
C ASN A 80 12.62 19.12 10.86
N ASP A 81 13.80 19.18 10.22
CA ASP A 81 15.08 19.04 10.92
C ASP A 81 15.30 20.37 11.67
N MET A 82 14.83 20.41 12.93
CA MET A 82 15.09 21.49 13.89
C MET A 82 16.15 21.04 14.91
#